data_AF-A0A1I9LR96-F1
#
_entry.id   AF-A0A1I9LR96-F1
#
_cell.length_a   1.000
_cell.length_b   1.000
_cell.length_c   1.000
_cell.angle_alpha   90.00
_cell.angle_beta   90.00
_cell.angle_gamma   90.00
#
_symmetry.space_group_name_H-M   'P 1'
#
loop_
_entity.id
_entity.type
_entity.pdbx_description
1 polymer ?
#
loop_
_entity_poly.entity_id
_entity_poly.type
_entity_poly.pdbx_seq_one_letter_code
_entity_poly.pdbx_strand_id
1 'polypeptide(L)'
;MAKRELSGGDSSSEDEDPKWRAAINSIATTTVYGASATKPAATQSHNYGDFRLKPKKLTHGQIKVKNLLNEMVEKTLDFVEDPVNIPEDKPENDCGVRLFKRCATGIVFDHVDEIRGPKKKPNLRPDKGVEGSSKEVVIKHCSVLRGIMKLSKLISFCFLWVLQFKKRVKSIAVDGSDILTAAVEAAKKASARLDAKEVAAKDKAKKEEERIAELKKVRGEKWLPSIERAMKKEMKRIKHTAWKSAMS
;
A
#
# COMPACT_ATOMS: atom_id res chain seq x y z
N MET A 1 21.74 46.71 51.72
CA MET A 1 21.76 45.50 50.88
C MET A 1 20.97 45.80 49.60
N ALA A 2 21.68 45.98 48.48
CA ALA A 2 21.05 46.34 47.21
C ALA A 2 20.40 45.09 46.59
N LYS A 3 19.08 45.10 46.52
CA LYS A 3 18.24 44.03 46.00
C LYS A 3 18.41 43.98 44.47
N ARG A 4 19.13 42.96 43.99
CA ARG A 4 19.19 42.60 42.56
C ARG A 4 17.80 42.09 42.16
N GLU A 5 16.99 42.96 41.60
CA GLU A 5 15.80 42.56 40.85
C GLU A 5 16.29 41.87 39.58
N LEU A 6 16.19 40.54 39.57
CA LEU A 6 16.42 39.68 38.42
C LEU A 6 15.33 40.02 37.39
N SER A 7 15.69 40.77 36.35
CA SER A 7 14.88 40.90 35.14
C SER A 7 14.82 39.54 34.44
N GLY A 8 13.87 38.71 34.87
CA GLY A 8 13.45 37.53 34.14
C GLY A 8 12.86 37.99 32.81
N GLY A 9 13.65 37.85 31.75
CA GLY A 9 13.20 38.04 30.39
C GLY A 9 12.15 36.99 30.04
N ASP A 10 10.89 37.41 30.06
CA ASP A 10 9.79 36.67 29.48
C ASP A 10 9.87 36.82 27.94
N SER A 11 10.71 35.99 27.32
CA SER A 11 10.80 35.85 25.86
C SER A 11 9.56 35.11 25.34
N SER A 12 8.40 35.77 25.39
CA SER A 12 7.19 35.33 24.69
C SER A 12 7.17 35.98 23.31
N SER A 13 8.09 35.56 22.43
CA SER A 13 8.04 35.89 21.01
C SER A 13 7.25 34.81 20.27
N GLU A 14 5.94 34.78 20.50
CA GLU A 14 4.98 34.03 19.70
C GLU A 14 4.76 34.76 18.35
N ASP A 15 5.85 34.99 17.62
CA ASP A 15 5.83 35.42 16.22
C ASP A 15 5.50 34.20 15.34
N GLU A 16 4.31 33.65 15.56
CA GLU A 16 3.75 32.62 14.70
C GLU A 16 3.54 33.20 13.30
N ASP A 17 4.38 32.72 12.37
CA ASP A 17 4.51 33.14 10.97
C ASP A 17 3.14 33.38 10.31
N PRO A 18 2.86 34.62 9.84
CA PRO A 18 1.62 34.96 9.13
C PRO A 18 1.31 34.02 7.97
N LYS A 19 2.34 33.48 7.31
CA LYS A 19 2.18 32.54 6.20
C LYS A 19 1.57 31.21 6.66
N TRP A 20 2.00 30.72 7.82
CA TRP A 20 1.48 29.48 8.39
C TRP A 20 0.03 29.64 8.87
N ARG A 21 -0.29 30.75 9.55
CA ARG A 21 -1.69 31.05 9.95
C ARG A 21 -2.62 31.18 8.74
N ALA A 22 -2.16 31.81 7.66
CA ALA A 22 -2.92 31.91 6.42
C ALA A 22 -3.16 30.53 5.77
N ALA A 23 -2.16 29.64 5.79
CA ALA A 23 -2.29 28.29 5.26
C ALA A 23 -3.36 27.47 6.02
N ILE A 24 -3.40 27.56 7.36
CA ILE A 24 -4.41 26.86 8.18
C ILE A 24 -5.83 27.37 7.89
N ASN A 25 -6.03 28.69 7.84
CA ASN A 25 -7.34 29.29 7.57
C ASN A 25 -7.85 29.01 6.14
N SER A 26 -6.93 28.85 5.18
CA SER A 26 -7.26 28.42 3.81
C SER A 26 -7.93 27.05 3.77
N ILE A 27 -7.46 26.09 4.59
CA ILE A 27 -8.02 24.74 4.65
C ILE A 27 -9.41 24.75 5.31
N ALA A 28 -9.60 25.53 6.36
CA ALA A 28 -10.88 25.64 7.05
C ALA A 28 -11.98 26.22 6.14
N THR A 29 -11.62 27.16 5.25
CA THR A 29 -12.57 27.83 4.35
C THR A 29 -13.04 26.93 3.19
N THR A 30 -12.30 25.87 2.85
CA THR A 30 -12.64 25.03 1.67
C THR A 30 -13.55 23.82 1.95
N THR A 31 -14.04 23.62 3.18
CA THR A 31 -14.92 22.49 3.54
C THR A 31 -16.38 22.88 3.76
N VAL A 32 -16.95 23.69 2.87
CA VAL A 32 -18.41 23.80 2.71
C VAL A 32 -18.79 23.04 1.44
N TYR A 33 -18.74 21.70 1.49
CA TYR A 33 -19.38 20.87 0.47
C TYR A 33 -20.69 20.35 1.04
N GLY A 34 -21.77 20.74 0.37
CA GLY A 34 -23.14 20.71 0.86
C GLY A 34 -23.63 19.33 1.24
N ALA A 35 -24.23 19.27 2.42
CA ALA A 35 -25.26 18.30 2.76
C ALA A 35 -26.55 18.67 2.00
N SER A 36 -26.65 18.29 0.72
CA SER A 36 -27.93 18.39 -0.01
C SER A 36 -28.55 17.01 -0.09
N ALA A 37 -29.52 16.79 0.79
CA ALA A 37 -30.29 15.58 0.90
C ALA A 37 -31.26 15.47 -0.30
N THR A 38 -30.94 14.59 -1.24
CA THR A 38 -31.93 14.08 -2.21
C THR A 38 -31.80 12.58 -2.23
N LYS A 39 -32.76 11.90 -1.60
CA LYS A 39 -32.94 10.45 -1.61
C LYS A 39 -33.40 10.02 -3.01
N PRO A 40 -32.67 9.17 -3.75
CA PRO A 40 -33.24 8.43 -4.86
C PRO A 40 -33.76 7.08 -4.36
N ALA A 41 -34.91 6.69 -4.88
CA ALA A 41 -35.63 5.48 -4.55
C ALA A 41 -34.84 4.21 -4.90
N ALA A 42 -35.14 3.16 -4.14
CA ALA A 42 -34.51 1.85 -4.14
C ALA A 42 -34.43 1.21 -5.54
N THR A 43 -33.22 0.86 -5.96
CA THR A 43 -33.00 -0.23 -6.91
C THR A 43 -31.93 -1.13 -6.30
N GLN A 44 -32.36 -2.34 -5.95
CA GLN A 44 -31.52 -3.38 -5.36
C GLN A 44 -30.50 -3.83 -6.41
N SER A 45 -29.30 -3.26 -6.39
CA SER A 45 -28.15 -3.79 -7.12
C SER A 45 -27.04 -4.05 -6.13
N HIS A 46 -26.81 -5.34 -5.92
CA HIS A 46 -25.72 -5.92 -5.15
C HIS A 46 -24.40 -5.63 -5.88
N ASN A 47 -23.80 -4.46 -5.62
CA ASN A 47 -22.47 -4.12 -6.13
C ASN A 47 -21.64 -3.39 -5.09
N TYR A 48 -20.39 -3.82 -5.03
CA TYR A 48 -19.30 -3.46 -4.13
C TYR A 48 -19.40 -2.03 -3.59
N GLY A 49 -19.55 -1.93 -2.27
CA GLY A 49 -19.58 -0.67 -1.56
C GLY A 49 -18.31 0.13 -1.81
N ASP A 50 -18.45 1.16 -2.65
CA ASP A 50 -17.64 2.37 -2.63
C ASP A 50 -17.85 3.03 -1.25
N PHE A 51 -17.25 2.43 -0.22
CA PHE A 51 -17.10 3.09 1.05
C PHE A 51 -16.16 4.25 0.78
N ARG A 52 -16.76 5.41 0.50
CA ARG A 52 -16.17 6.74 0.69
C ARG A 52 -15.74 6.85 2.15
N LEU A 53 -14.65 6.19 2.50
CA LEU A 53 -14.02 6.27 3.80
C LEU A 53 -13.48 7.69 3.88
N LYS A 54 -14.21 8.57 4.56
CA LYS A 54 -13.72 9.89 4.97
C LYS A 54 -12.29 9.69 5.49
N PRO A 55 -11.32 10.50 5.05
CA PRO A 55 -9.92 10.32 5.42
C PRO A 55 -9.83 10.28 6.94
N LYS A 56 -9.56 9.09 7.49
CA LYS A 56 -9.30 8.93 8.92
C LYS A 56 -8.01 9.69 9.19
N LYS A 57 -8.13 10.73 10.01
CA LYS A 57 -6.97 11.45 10.56
C LYS A 57 -6.09 10.40 11.24
N LEU A 58 -4.89 10.17 10.71
CA LEU A 58 -3.94 9.24 11.28
C LEU A 58 -3.50 9.79 12.65
N THR A 59 -3.47 8.94 13.67
CA THR A 59 -2.86 9.30 14.94
C THR A 59 -1.36 9.52 14.75
N HIS A 60 -0.74 10.32 15.63
CA HIS A 60 0.70 10.58 15.56
C HIS A 60 1.54 9.29 15.54
N GLY A 61 1.11 8.25 16.27
CA GLY A 61 1.71 6.92 16.23
C GLY A 61 1.58 6.23 14.87
N GLN A 62 0.42 6.30 14.22
CA GLN A 62 0.22 5.73 12.88
C GLN A 62 1.08 6.45 11.82
N ILE A 63 1.26 7.76 11.94
CA ILE A 63 2.16 8.53 11.06
C ILE A 63 3.60 8.06 11.22
N LYS A 64 4.07 7.83 12.46
CA LYS A 64 5.42 7.28 12.73
C LYS A 64 5.60 5.91 12.09
N VAL A 65 4.64 5.00 12.26
CA VAL A 65 4.68 3.66 11.65
C VAL A 65 4.72 3.75 10.12
N LYS A 66 3.87 4.58 9.51
CA LYS A 66 3.88 4.80 8.06
C LYS A 66 5.24 5.34 7.59
N ASN A 67 5.84 6.27 8.34
CA ASN A 67 7.12 6.86 7.97
C ASN A 67 8.26 5.86 8.07
N LEU A 68 8.27 5.05 9.14
CA LEU A 68 9.23 3.97 9.33
C LEU A 68 9.13 2.91 8.20
N LEU A 69 7.91 2.52 7.83
CA LEU A 69 7.70 1.59 6.73
C LEU A 69 8.22 2.16 5.40
N ASN A 70 7.95 3.44 5.14
CA ASN A 70 8.45 4.11 3.93
C ASN A 70 9.98 4.18 3.90
N GLU A 71 10.60 4.52 5.03
CA GLU A 71 12.06 4.54 5.19
C GLU A 71 12.68 3.15 4.96
N MET A 72 12.06 2.08 5.47
CA MET A 72 12.54 0.72 5.22
C MET A 72 12.40 0.34 3.75
N VAL A 73 11.29 0.69 3.11
CA VAL A 73 11.08 0.39 1.68
C VAL A 73 12.10 1.11 0.82
N GLU A 74 12.34 2.40 1.07
CA GLU A 74 13.33 3.20 0.35
C GLU A 74 14.77 2.72 0.55
N LYS A 75 15.12 2.19 1.73
CA LYS A 75 16.47 1.70 2.02
C LYS A 75 16.72 0.24 1.62
N THR A 76 15.66 -0.56 1.51
CA THR A 76 15.78 -2.02 1.28
C THR A 76 15.57 -2.38 -0.19
N LEU A 77 14.84 -1.56 -0.95
CA LEU A 77 14.52 -1.86 -2.34
C LEU A 77 15.42 -1.06 -3.29
N ASP A 78 16.56 -1.64 -3.62
CA ASP A 78 17.29 -1.27 -4.83
C ASP A 78 16.72 -2.05 -6.01
N PHE A 79 16.39 -1.35 -7.09
CA PHE A 79 15.96 -1.97 -8.34
C PHE A 79 17.18 -2.62 -9.01
N VAL A 80 17.35 -3.92 -8.79
CA VAL A 80 18.23 -4.73 -9.62
C VAL A 80 17.54 -4.90 -10.96
N GLU A 81 17.84 -4.00 -11.90
CA GLU A 81 17.60 -4.24 -13.33
C GLU A 81 18.56 -5.35 -13.76
N ASP A 82 18.17 -6.61 -13.50
CA ASP A 82 18.82 -7.72 -14.17
C ASP A 82 18.29 -7.77 -15.61
N PRO A 83 19.13 -7.53 -16.63
CA PRO A 83 18.75 -7.84 -18.00
C PRO A 83 18.61 -9.35 -18.10
N VAL A 84 17.39 -9.86 -17.91
CA VAL A 84 17.07 -11.25 -18.19
C VAL A 84 17.12 -11.38 -19.71
N ASN A 85 18.31 -11.69 -20.21
CA ASN A 85 18.49 -12.24 -21.54
C ASN A 85 17.73 -13.57 -21.50
N ILE A 86 16.48 -13.58 -21.97
CA ILE A 86 15.68 -14.80 -22.08
C ILE A 86 16.35 -15.60 -23.20
N PRO A 87 17.11 -16.67 -22.92
CA PRO A 87 17.53 -17.56 -23.97
C PRO A 87 16.28 -18.34 -24.34
N GLU A 88 15.85 -18.21 -25.58
CA GLU A 88 14.74 -18.95 -26.16
C GLU A 88 15.15 -20.43 -26.27
N ASP A 89 15.07 -21.12 -25.13
CA ASP A 89 15.49 -22.51 -24.99
C ASP A 89 14.43 -23.39 -25.64
N LYS A 90 14.76 -23.91 -26.82
CA LYS A 90 13.96 -24.88 -27.55
C LYS A 90 13.70 -26.07 -26.60
N PRO A 91 12.47 -26.60 -26.52
CA PRO A 91 12.19 -27.80 -25.75
C PRO A 91 12.80 -29.00 -26.48
N GLU A 92 14.11 -29.22 -26.34
CA GLU A 92 14.71 -30.49 -26.70
C GLU A 92 14.23 -31.55 -25.70
N ASN A 93 13.72 -32.64 -26.26
CA ASN A 93 12.79 -33.58 -25.66
C ASN A 93 13.46 -34.52 -24.64
N ASP A 94 14.04 -33.96 -23.58
CA ASP A 94 14.64 -34.71 -22.48
C ASP A 94 13.52 -35.37 -21.65
N CYS A 95 13.13 -36.60 -22.03
CA CYS A 95 12.08 -37.42 -21.42
C CYS A 95 12.44 -37.93 -20.01
N GLY A 96 12.92 -37.06 -19.12
CA GLY A 96 13.29 -37.46 -17.77
C GLY A 96 13.32 -36.33 -16.75
N VAL A 97 13.30 -36.73 -15.48
CA VAL A 97 13.28 -35.83 -14.33
C VAL A 97 14.70 -35.36 -14.01
N ARG A 98 14.97 -34.07 -14.23
CA ARG A 98 16.18 -33.37 -13.75
C ARG A 98 15.94 -32.78 -12.36
N LEU A 99 16.76 -33.16 -11.38
CA LEU A 99 16.72 -32.57 -10.04
C LEU A 99 17.38 -31.17 -9.98
N PHE A 100 18.33 -30.91 -10.89
CA PHE A 100 19.05 -29.63 -10.96
C PHE A 100 19.18 -29.16 -12.41
N LYS A 101 19.13 -27.84 -12.60
CA LYS A 101 19.19 -27.19 -13.92
C LYS A 101 20.48 -27.52 -14.70
N ARG A 102 21.60 -27.77 -14.02
CA ARG A 102 22.91 -28.05 -14.64
C ARG A 102 23.39 -29.49 -14.46
N CYS A 103 22.55 -30.39 -13.95
CA CYS A 103 22.88 -31.81 -13.84
C CYS A 103 22.26 -32.59 -15.00
N ALA A 104 22.89 -33.73 -15.32
CA ALA A 104 22.31 -34.76 -16.17
C ALA A 104 20.96 -35.24 -15.61
N THR A 105 20.08 -35.67 -16.50
CA THR A 105 18.77 -36.23 -16.18
C THR A 105 18.92 -37.51 -15.37
N GLY A 106 18.56 -37.45 -14.09
CA GLY A 106 18.81 -38.55 -13.15
C GLY A 106 17.81 -39.71 -13.28
N ILE A 107 16.62 -39.45 -13.80
CA ILE A 107 15.58 -40.46 -14.02
C ILE A 107 15.06 -40.27 -15.44
N VAL A 108 15.42 -41.16 -16.36
CA VAL A 108 14.89 -41.17 -17.74
C VAL A 108 13.66 -42.08 -17.76
N PHE A 109 12.52 -41.59 -18.24
CA PHE A 109 11.37 -42.44 -18.51
C PHE A 109 11.60 -43.12 -19.87
N ASP A 110 11.98 -44.39 -19.85
CA ASP A 110 11.91 -45.21 -21.05
C ASP A 110 10.43 -45.25 -21.49
N HIS A 111 10.20 -44.92 -22.75
CA HIS A 111 8.88 -44.73 -23.36
C HIS A 111 8.22 -46.08 -23.71
N VAL A 112 8.74 -47.18 -23.16
CA VAL A 112 8.31 -48.55 -23.47
C VAL A 112 8.20 -49.38 -22.20
N ASP A 113 7.62 -48.80 -21.17
CA ASP A 113 7.04 -49.57 -20.08
C ASP A 113 5.60 -49.12 -19.90
N GLU A 114 4.78 -49.35 -20.93
CA GLU A 114 3.41 -49.82 -20.67
C GLU A 114 3.55 -51.14 -19.89
N ILE A 115 3.87 -51.04 -18.60
CA ILE A 115 3.79 -52.16 -17.67
C ILE A 115 2.30 -52.44 -17.60
N ARG A 116 1.84 -53.29 -18.53
CA ARG A 116 0.57 -53.99 -18.49
C ARG A 116 0.68 -54.93 -17.29
N GLY A 117 0.65 -54.33 -16.11
CA GLY A 117 0.82 -55.02 -14.85
C GLY A 117 -0.23 -56.12 -14.76
N PRO A 118 0.12 -57.28 -14.18
CA PRO A 118 -0.81 -58.39 -14.07
C PRO A 118 -2.04 -57.94 -13.28
N LYS A 119 -3.16 -57.71 -13.98
CA LYS A 119 -4.46 -57.33 -13.39
C LYS A 119 -5.05 -58.43 -12.48
N LYS A 120 -4.41 -59.59 -12.41
CA LYS A 120 -4.87 -60.76 -11.65
C LYS A 120 -4.08 -60.86 -10.35
N LYS A 121 -4.74 -60.55 -9.23
CA LYS A 121 -4.19 -60.76 -7.88
C LYS A 121 -3.93 -62.27 -7.69
N PRO A 122 -2.73 -62.69 -7.25
CA PRO A 122 -2.48 -64.09 -6.91
C PRO A 122 -3.45 -64.56 -5.83
N ASN A 123 -4.15 -65.65 -6.07
CA ASN A 123 -4.98 -66.31 -5.06
C ASN A 123 -4.05 -67.04 -4.09
N LEU A 124 -3.54 -66.32 -3.07
CA LEU A 124 -2.81 -66.95 -1.99
C LEU A 124 -3.80 -67.78 -1.15
N ARG A 125 -3.69 -69.11 -1.25
CA ARG A 125 -4.40 -70.02 -0.33
C ARG A 125 -3.75 -69.88 1.05
N PRO A 126 -4.54 -69.69 2.12
CA PRO A 126 -3.99 -69.67 3.48
C PRO A 126 -3.47 -71.07 3.82
N ASP A 127 -2.14 -71.20 3.85
CA ASP A 127 -1.51 -72.46 4.23
C ASP A 127 -1.60 -72.68 5.74
N LYS A 128 -1.80 -73.94 6.10
CA LYS A 128 -2.24 -74.41 7.41
C LYS A 128 -1.02 -74.63 8.30
N GLY A 129 -0.83 -73.73 9.25
CA GLY A 129 -0.15 -74.02 10.52
C GLY A 129 1.35 -74.21 10.46
N VAL A 130 2.11 -73.12 10.34
CA VAL A 130 3.45 -73.07 10.96
C VAL A 130 3.34 -72.22 12.23
N GLU A 131 3.25 -72.93 13.34
CA GLU A 131 3.34 -72.37 14.68
C GLU A 131 4.81 -71.99 14.95
N GLY A 132 5.05 -70.77 15.43
CA GLY A 132 6.38 -70.30 15.83
C GLY A 132 6.83 -69.06 15.05
N SER A 133 6.98 -67.93 15.76
CA SER A 133 7.52 -66.64 15.28
C SER A 133 6.76 -65.86 14.19
N SER A 134 6.00 -66.52 13.32
CA SER A 134 5.38 -65.86 12.16
C SER A 134 4.35 -64.79 12.54
N LYS A 135 3.55 -65.00 13.59
CA LYS A 135 2.54 -64.02 14.04
C LYS A 135 3.16 -62.69 14.48
N GLU A 136 4.24 -62.75 15.26
CA GLU A 136 4.99 -61.56 15.71
C GLU A 136 5.59 -60.81 14.53
N VAL A 137 6.20 -61.54 13.58
CA VAL A 137 6.78 -60.96 12.36
C VAL A 137 5.71 -60.33 11.48
N VAL A 138 4.55 -60.99 11.33
CA VAL A 138 3.40 -60.47 10.57
C VAL A 138 2.82 -59.21 11.25
N ILE A 139 2.71 -59.18 12.58
CA ILE A 139 2.25 -58.00 13.31
C ILE A 139 3.22 -56.82 13.12
N LYS A 140 4.53 -57.06 13.23
CA LYS A 140 5.56 -56.04 12.98
C LYS A 140 5.51 -55.52 11.55
N HIS A 141 5.43 -56.41 10.55
CA HIS A 141 5.32 -56.02 9.14
C HIS A 141 4.05 -55.20 8.87
N CYS A 142 2.91 -55.60 9.44
CA CYS A 142 1.65 -54.86 9.33
C CYS A 142 1.70 -53.47 9.99
N SER A 143 2.49 -53.29 11.05
CA SER A 143 2.76 -51.97 11.64
C SER A 143 3.59 -51.09 10.69
N VAL A 144 4.65 -51.64 10.09
CA VAL A 144 5.50 -50.94 9.11
C VAL A 144 4.71 -50.52 7.87
N LEU A 145 3.91 -51.43 7.30
CA LEU A 145 3.02 -51.14 6.17
C LEU A 145 2.03 -50.00 6.47
N ARG A 146 1.43 -49.99 7.68
CA ARG A 146 0.57 -48.86 8.11
C ARG A 146 1.35 -47.55 8.22
N GLY A 147 2.59 -47.59 8.72
CA GLY A 147 3.48 -46.42 8.75
C GLY A 147 3.76 -45.87 7.36
N ILE A 148 4.15 -46.72 6.41
CA ILE A 148 4.42 -46.35 5.02
C ILE A 148 3.16 -45.77 4.35
N MET A 149 1.98 -46.38 4.56
CA MET A 149 0.73 -45.85 4.03
C MET A 149 0.36 -44.48 4.61
N LYS A 150 0.64 -44.23 5.89
CA LYS A 150 0.45 -42.90 6.52
C LYS A 150 1.41 -41.87 5.91
N LEU A 151 2.69 -42.24 5.73
CA LEU A 151 3.70 -41.35 5.16
C LEU A 151 3.40 -41.02 3.69
N SER A 152 3.01 -42.01 2.89
CA SER A 152 2.58 -41.82 1.50
C SER A 152 1.39 -40.86 1.38
N LYS A 153 0.39 -40.98 2.27
CA LYS A 153 -0.74 -40.04 2.33
C LYS A 153 -0.30 -38.63 2.71
N LEU A 154 0.61 -38.49 3.67
CA LEU A 154 1.15 -37.20 4.08
C LEU A 154 1.94 -36.53 2.96
N ILE A 155 2.79 -37.28 2.26
CA ILE A 155 3.55 -36.80 1.10
C ILE A 155 2.61 -36.33 0.00
N SER A 156 1.57 -37.13 -0.31
CA SER A 156 0.55 -36.77 -1.31
C SER A 156 -0.19 -35.48 -0.92
N PHE A 157 -0.56 -35.34 0.36
CA PHE A 157 -1.19 -34.13 0.88
C PHE A 157 -0.27 -32.91 0.78
N CYS A 158 1.00 -33.03 1.17
CA CYS A 158 1.99 -31.96 1.04
C CYS A 158 2.16 -31.53 -0.42
N PHE A 159 2.21 -32.49 -1.36
CA PHE A 159 2.34 -32.19 -2.79
C PHE A 159 1.12 -31.42 -3.31
N LEU A 160 -0.09 -31.83 -2.91
CA LEU A 160 -1.33 -31.16 -3.28
C LEU A 160 -1.43 -29.75 -2.69
N TRP A 161 -0.96 -29.56 -1.45
CA TRP A 161 -0.91 -28.26 -0.79
C TRP A 161 0.05 -27.30 -1.51
N VAL A 162 1.25 -27.76 -1.88
CA VAL A 162 2.22 -26.97 -2.66
C VAL A 162 1.64 -26.53 -4.00
N LEU A 163 0.91 -27.43 -4.70
CA LEU A 163 0.26 -27.10 -5.97
C LEU A 163 -0.86 -26.06 -5.80
N GLN A 164 -1.70 -26.21 -4.77
CA GLN A 164 -2.74 -25.21 -4.48
C GLN A 164 -2.14 -23.87 -4.08
N PHE A 165 -1.09 -23.86 -3.25
CA PHE A 165 -0.40 -22.65 -2.83
C PHE A 165 0.21 -21.91 -4.03
N LYS A 166 0.89 -22.64 -4.92
CA LYS A 166 1.45 -22.07 -6.16
C LYS A 166 0.37 -21.46 -7.06
N LYS A 167 -0.81 -22.09 -7.17
CA LYS A 167 -1.94 -21.53 -7.93
C LYS A 167 -2.44 -20.22 -7.33
N ARG A 168 -2.55 -20.14 -6.00
CA ARG A 168 -2.98 -18.93 -5.28
C ARG A 168 -1.97 -17.78 -5.44
N VAL A 169 -0.68 -18.06 -5.29
CA VAL A 169 0.38 -17.04 -5.44
C VAL A 169 0.40 -16.48 -6.86
N LYS A 170 0.32 -17.35 -7.89
CA LYS A 170 0.28 -16.90 -9.29
C LYS A 170 -0.93 -16.02 -9.63
N SER A 171 -2.09 -16.26 -9.00
CA SER A 171 -3.28 -15.42 -9.23
C SER A 171 -3.21 -14.06 -8.55
N ILE A 172 -2.39 -13.93 -7.50
CA ILE A 172 -2.24 -12.69 -6.72
C ILE A 172 -1.02 -11.90 -7.19
N ALA A 173 -0.03 -12.57 -7.79
CA ALA A 173 1.16 -11.94 -8.34
C ALA A 173 0.75 -10.98 -9.46
N VAL A 174 0.61 -9.72 -9.09
CA VAL A 174 0.54 -8.59 -10.01
C VAL A 174 1.93 -8.40 -10.58
N ASP A 175 2.02 -8.14 -11.87
CA ASP A 175 3.30 -7.82 -12.49
C ASP A 175 3.82 -6.47 -11.98
N GLY A 176 5.11 -6.39 -11.67
CA GLY A 176 5.72 -5.16 -11.16
C GLY A 176 5.56 -3.98 -12.13
N SER A 177 5.53 -4.28 -13.43
CA SER A 177 5.34 -3.30 -14.49
C SER A 177 3.99 -2.57 -14.41
N ASP A 178 2.90 -3.28 -14.10
CA ASP A 178 1.57 -2.69 -13.97
C ASP A 178 1.50 -1.70 -12.78
N ILE A 179 2.24 -1.99 -11.71
CA ILE A 179 2.32 -1.12 -10.53
C ILE A 179 3.11 0.15 -10.86
N LEU A 180 4.24 -0.01 -11.56
CA LEU A 180 5.09 1.12 -11.95
C LEU A 180 4.38 2.03 -12.96
N THR A 181 3.71 1.48 -13.96
CA THR A 181 2.93 2.25 -14.94
C THR A 181 1.79 3.02 -14.26
N ALA A 182 1.03 2.38 -13.37
CA ALA A 182 -0.02 3.04 -12.59
C ALA A 182 0.54 4.17 -11.69
N ALA A 183 1.71 3.96 -11.07
CA ALA A 183 2.37 4.96 -10.25
C ALA A 183 2.82 6.18 -11.07
N VAL A 184 3.42 5.95 -12.25
CA VAL A 184 3.85 7.02 -13.17
C VAL A 184 2.65 7.81 -13.68
N GLU A 185 1.56 7.15 -14.08
CA GLU A 185 0.33 7.84 -14.51
C GLU A 185 -0.30 8.65 -13.39
N ALA A 186 -0.34 8.11 -12.16
CA ALA A 186 -0.84 8.83 -10.99
C ALA A 186 0.02 10.07 -10.68
N ALA A 187 1.35 9.94 -10.76
CA ALA A 187 2.29 11.06 -10.57
C ALA A 187 2.09 12.14 -11.65
N LYS A 188 1.98 11.75 -12.93
CA LYS A 188 1.72 12.67 -14.05
C LYS A 188 0.37 13.39 -13.92
N LYS A 189 -0.66 12.69 -13.44
CA LYS A 189 -1.98 13.28 -13.16
C LYS A 189 -1.92 14.27 -11.99
N ALA A 190 -1.07 14.01 -10.99
CA ALA A 190 -0.88 14.90 -9.86
C ALA A 190 -0.11 16.16 -10.26
N SER A 191 0.96 16.06 -11.06
CA SER A 191 1.71 17.23 -11.55
C SER A 191 0.83 18.15 -12.39
N ALA A 192 0.07 17.60 -13.35
CA ALA A 192 -0.85 18.40 -14.17
C ALA A 192 -1.90 19.18 -13.35
N ARG A 193 -2.33 18.64 -12.20
CA ARG A 193 -3.24 19.33 -11.28
C ARG A 193 -2.56 20.47 -10.52
N LEU A 194 -1.27 20.35 -10.22
CA LEU A 194 -0.50 21.42 -9.58
C LEU A 194 -0.22 22.54 -10.57
N ASP A 195 0.20 22.19 -11.79
CA ASP A 195 0.47 23.16 -12.85
C ASP A 195 -0.79 23.98 -13.18
N ALA A 196 -1.96 23.32 -13.28
CA ALA A 196 -3.23 24.01 -13.51
C ALA A 196 -3.61 24.98 -12.37
N LYS A 197 -3.29 24.63 -11.12
CA LYS A 197 -3.53 25.51 -9.97
C LYS A 197 -2.58 26.70 -9.96
N GLU A 198 -1.33 26.48 -10.33
CA GLU A 198 -0.33 27.53 -10.40
C GLU A 198 -0.66 28.53 -11.52
N VAL A 199 -1.06 28.06 -12.70
CA VAL A 199 -1.52 28.91 -13.81
C VAL A 199 -2.75 29.73 -13.38
N ALA A 200 -3.75 29.10 -12.76
CA ALA A 200 -4.93 29.80 -12.27
C ALA A 200 -4.59 30.84 -11.17
N ALA A 201 -3.60 30.56 -10.32
CA ALA A 201 -3.13 31.50 -9.30
C ALA A 201 -2.39 32.68 -9.92
N LYS A 202 -1.52 32.43 -10.92
CA LYS A 202 -0.80 33.47 -11.67
C LYS A 202 -1.77 34.37 -12.44
N ASP A 203 -2.77 33.82 -13.09
CA ASP A 203 -3.79 34.59 -13.81
C ASP A 203 -4.63 35.46 -12.87
N LYS A 204 -5.00 34.92 -11.70
CA LYS A 204 -5.71 35.69 -10.68
C LYS A 204 -4.84 36.81 -10.11
N ALA A 205 -3.55 36.56 -9.86
CA ALA A 205 -2.61 37.57 -9.40
C ALA A 205 -2.45 38.70 -10.42
N LYS A 206 -2.27 38.36 -11.71
CA LYS A 206 -2.13 39.34 -12.78
C LYS A 206 -3.37 40.24 -12.93
N LYS A 207 -4.58 39.65 -12.86
CA LYS A 207 -5.84 40.42 -12.91
C LYS A 207 -5.99 41.37 -11.72
N GLU A 208 -5.56 40.94 -10.54
CA GLU A 208 -5.60 41.78 -9.33
C GLU A 208 -4.57 42.90 -9.40
N GLU A 209 -3.37 42.64 -9.92
CA GLU A 209 -2.36 43.66 -10.16
C GLU A 209 -2.81 44.73 -11.17
N GLU A 210 -3.49 44.33 -12.25
CA GLU A 210 -4.06 45.25 -13.23
C GLU A 210 -5.15 46.13 -12.61
N ARG A 211 -6.05 45.54 -11.81
CA ARG A 211 -7.07 46.27 -11.04
C ARG A 211 -6.44 47.25 -10.05
N ILE A 212 -5.36 46.84 -9.37
CA ILE A 212 -4.61 47.71 -8.45
C ILE A 212 -3.95 48.86 -9.22
N ALA A 213 -3.40 48.60 -10.40
CA ALA A 213 -2.78 49.63 -11.24
C ALA A 213 -3.81 50.67 -11.73
N GLU A 214 -5.00 50.23 -12.14
CA GLU A 214 -6.09 51.13 -12.53
C GLU A 214 -6.60 51.97 -11.36
N LEU A 215 -6.75 51.37 -10.18
CA LEU A 215 -7.10 52.11 -8.96
C LEU A 215 -6.05 53.14 -8.55
N LYS A 216 -4.76 52.83 -8.74
CA LYS A 216 -3.66 53.78 -8.51
C LYS A 216 -3.76 55.00 -9.43
N LYS A 217 -4.18 54.80 -10.69
CA LYS A 217 -4.42 55.90 -11.64
C LYS A 217 -5.64 56.74 -11.26
N VAL A 218 -6.77 56.12 -10.91
CA VAL A 218 -8.06 56.82 -10.77
C VAL A 218 -8.19 57.59 -9.44
N ARG A 219 -7.74 57.03 -8.30
CA ARG A 219 -8.07 57.60 -6.97
C ARG A 219 -6.92 58.33 -6.28
N GLY A 220 -5.73 58.35 -6.88
CA GLY A 220 -4.53 58.93 -6.28
C GLY A 220 -4.04 58.15 -5.06
N GLU A 221 -2.74 58.29 -4.76
CA GLU A 221 -2.00 57.49 -3.77
C GLU A 221 -2.52 57.61 -2.32
N LYS A 222 -3.46 58.53 -2.05
CA LYS A 222 -3.96 58.85 -0.70
C LYS A 222 -4.88 57.77 -0.11
N TRP A 223 -5.47 56.90 -0.94
CA TRP A 223 -6.41 55.88 -0.45
C TRP A 223 -5.73 54.67 0.19
N LEU A 224 -4.56 54.24 -0.31
CA LEU A 224 -3.84 53.08 0.21
C LEU A 224 -3.49 53.24 1.71
N PRO A 225 -2.91 54.36 2.19
CA PRO A 225 -2.69 54.59 3.62
C PRO A 225 -3.98 54.70 4.44
N SER A 226 -5.13 55.00 3.82
CA SER A 226 -6.42 55.11 4.49
C SER A 226 -7.02 53.72 4.75
N ILE A 227 -7.02 52.84 3.74
CA ILE A 227 -7.39 51.43 3.94
C ILE A 227 -6.44 50.75 4.89
N GLU A 228 -5.13 50.96 4.75
CA GLU A 228 -4.14 50.32 5.61
C GLU A 228 -4.38 50.71 7.07
N ARG A 229 -4.65 52.00 7.34
CA ARG A 229 -5.06 52.46 8.67
C ARG A 229 -6.38 51.85 9.12
N ALA A 230 -7.37 51.72 8.24
CA ALA A 230 -8.66 51.11 8.57
C ALA A 230 -8.52 49.61 8.89
N MET A 231 -7.79 48.85 8.06
CA MET A 231 -7.47 47.44 8.29
C MET A 231 -6.65 47.24 9.56
N LYS A 232 -5.64 48.08 9.81
CA LYS A 232 -4.85 47.99 11.05
C LYS A 232 -5.71 48.26 12.29
N LYS A 233 -6.66 49.19 12.21
CA LYS A 233 -7.65 49.41 13.28
C LYS A 233 -8.58 48.20 13.45
N GLU A 234 -9.08 47.63 12.36
CA GLU A 234 -9.96 46.46 12.40
C GLU A 234 -9.25 45.23 12.96
N MET A 235 -8.02 44.98 12.50
CA MET A 235 -7.16 43.91 12.98
C MET A 235 -6.89 44.04 14.49
N LYS A 236 -6.63 45.25 14.98
CA LYS A 236 -6.49 45.51 16.41
C LYS A 236 -7.79 45.22 17.17
N ARG A 237 -8.94 45.58 16.59
CA ARG A 237 -10.26 45.32 17.19
C ARG A 237 -10.52 43.81 17.29
N ILE A 238 -10.29 43.06 16.22
CA ILE A 238 -10.43 41.60 16.17
C ILE A 238 -9.48 40.91 17.16
N LYS A 239 -8.21 41.33 17.22
CA LYS A 239 -7.25 40.79 18.20
C LYS A 239 -7.72 41.04 19.64
N HIS A 240 -8.19 42.24 19.91
CA HIS A 240 -8.71 42.59 21.24
C HIS A 240 -9.98 41.81 21.60
N THR A 241 -10.91 41.60 20.65
CA THR A 241 -12.10 40.77 20.89
C THR A 241 -11.76 39.30 21.07
N ALA A 242 -10.79 38.77 20.31
CA ALA A 242 -10.32 37.40 20.47
C ALA A 242 -9.64 37.19 21.84
N TRP A 243 -8.81 38.15 22.26
CA TRP A 243 -8.16 38.13 23.57
C TRP A 243 -9.19 38.18 24.71
N LYS A 244 -10.20 39.06 24.62
CA LYS A 244 -11.31 39.09 25.58
C LYS A 244 -12.11 37.78 25.63
N SER A 245 -12.36 37.16 24.47
CA SER A 245 -13.07 35.88 24.40
C SER A 245 -12.26 34.72 24.97
N ALA A 246 -10.93 34.80 24.99
CA ALA A 246 -10.07 33.76 25.56
C ALA A 246 -9.90 33.89 27.08
N MET A 247 -10.24 35.04 27.66
CA MET A 247 -10.17 35.29 29.11
C MET A 247 -11.49 35.04 29.86
N SER A 248 -12.60 34.90 29.14
CA SER A 248 -13.93 34.65 29.71
C SER A 248 -14.28 33.18 29.67
#